data_AF-A0AAP2Z8E8-F1
#
_entry.id   AF-A0AAP2Z8E8-F1
#
_cell.length_a   1.000
_cell.length_b   1.000
_cell.length_c   1.000
_cell.angle_alpha   90.00
_cell.angle_beta   90.00
_cell.angle_gamma   90.00
#
_symmetry.space_group_name_H-M   'P 1'
#
loop_
_entity.id
_entity.type
_entity.pdbx_description
1 polymer ?
#
loop_
_entity_poly.entity_id
_entity_poly.type
_entity_poly.pdbx_seq_one_letter_code
_entity_poly.pdbx_strand_id
1 'polypeptide(L)' 'MQSEAAIRERLERLETWYDENDPPASPVADELEVELLRAIAELEWVLDEREDPEEFPGE' A
#
# COMPACT_ATOMS: atom_id res chain seq x y z
N MET A 1 10.95 -8.52 -7.25
CA MET A 1 9.62 -8.01 -6.88
C MET A 1 8.61 -9.13 -7.00
N GLN A 2 7.56 -9.11 -6.19
CA GLN A 2 6.48 -10.09 -6.29
C GLN A 2 5.69 -9.89 -7.59
N SER A 3 4.91 -10.89 -8.00
CA SER A 3 3.99 -10.74 -9.14
C SER A 3 2.79 -9.88 -8.74
N GLU A 4 2.14 -9.24 -9.71
CA GLU A 4 0.91 -8.46 -9.50
C GLU A 4 -0.14 -9.25 -8.71
N ALA A 5 -0.40 -10.50 -9.11
CA ALA A 5 -1.36 -11.38 -8.44
C ALA A 5 -1.02 -11.63 -6.97
N ALA A 6 0.27 -11.81 -6.64
CA ALA A 6 0.71 -12.01 -5.26
C ALA A 6 0.58 -10.74 -4.41
N ILE A 7 0.80 -9.57 -5.02
CA ILE A 7 0.64 -8.27 -4.34
C ILE A 7 -0.84 -8.01 -4.08
N ARG A 8 -1.73 -8.29 -5.04
CA ARG A 8 -3.19 -8.18 -4.86
C ARG A 8 -3.71 -9.09 -3.75
N GLU A 9 -3.28 -10.36 -3.71
CA GLU A 9 -3.63 -11.28 -2.62
C GLU A 9 -3.11 -10.79 -1.26
N ARG A 10 -1.95 -10.13 -1.23
CA ARG A 10 -1.42 -9.51 0.00
C ARG A 10 -2.27 -8.33 0.44
N LEU A 11 -2.70 -7.47 -0.49
CA LEU A 11 -3.57 -6.32 -0.22
C LEU A 11 -4.91 -6.75 0.40
N GLU A 12 -5.61 -7.71 -0.21
CA GLU A 12 -6.90 -8.19 0.31
C GLU A 12 -6.81 -8.69 1.76
N ARG A 13 -5.71 -9.38 2.10
CA ARG A 13 -5.46 -9.85 3.47
C ARG A 13 -5.14 -8.72 4.44
N LEU A 14 -4.36 -7.73 4.01
CA LEU A 14 -4.02 -6.57 4.83
C LEU A 14 -5.25 -5.70 5.08
N GLU A 15 -6.07 -5.45 4.06
CA GLU A 15 -7.33 -4.71 4.19
C GLU A 15 -8.28 -5.41 5.17
N THR A 16 -8.49 -6.72 5.01
CA THR A 16 -9.34 -7.49 5.93
C THR A 16 -8.83 -7.39 7.37
N TRP A 17 -7.53 -7.51 7.58
CA TRP A 17 -6.95 -7.46 8.92
C TRP A 17 -6.98 -6.05 9.51
N TYR A 18 -6.80 -5.01 8.68
CA TYR A 18 -6.94 -3.63 9.09
C TYR A 18 -8.38 -3.31 9.53
N ASP A 19 -9.37 -3.72 8.74
CA ASP A 19 -10.80 -3.55 9.06
C ASP A 19 -11.18 -4.25 10.37
N GLU A 20 -10.61 -5.42 10.66
CA GLU A 20 -10.83 -6.15 11.92
C GLU A 20 -10.24 -5.43 13.16
N ASN A 21 -9.29 -4.50 12.97
CA ASN A 21 -8.60 -3.78 14.03
C ASN A 21 -8.99 -2.29 14.12
N ASP A 22 -10.06 -1.89 13.43
CA ASP A 22 -10.64 -0.55 13.49
C ASP A 22 -11.41 -0.35 14.84
N PRO A 23 -11.21 0.75 15.61
CA PRO A 23 -10.65 2.05 15.22
C PRO A 23 -9.13 2.06 15.05
N PRO A 24 -8.57 2.93 14.19
CA PRO A 24 -7.17 2.90 13.75
C PRO A 24 -6.20 3.47 14.80
N ALA A 25 -6.62 3.52 16.07
CA ALA A 25 -5.87 4.12 17.17
C ALA A 25 -5.11 3.08 18.01
N SER A 26 -4.88 1.88 17.47
CA SER A 26 -4.05 0.85 18.09
C SER A 26 -2.70 0.76 17.37
N PRO A 27 -1.58 0.47 18.07
CA PRO A 27 -0.28 0.29 17.43
C PRO A 27 -0.27 -0.78 16.33
N VAL A 28 -1.17 -1.77 16.43
CA VAL A 28 -1.35 -2.80 15.41
C VAL A 28 -1.98 -2.20 14.14
N ALA A 29 -2.96 -1.30 14.29
CA ALA A 29 -3.56 -0.62 13.15
C ALA A 29 -2.54 0.29 12.43
N ASP A 30 -1.70 1.03 13.17
CA ASP A 30 -0.62 1.85 12.58
C ASP A 30 0.36 0.99 11.76
N GLU A 31 0.78 -0.16 12.29
CA GLU A 31 1.66 -1.10 11.57
C GLU A 31 0.99 -1.67 10.30
N LEU A 32 -0.32 -1.96 10.39
CA LEU A 32 -1.09 -2.46 9.27
C LEU A 32 -1.27 -1.43 8.16
N GLU A 33 -1.51 -0.17 8.52
CA GLU A 33 -1.60 0.94 7.57
C GLU A 33 -0.29 1.08 6.78
N VAL A 34 0.87 1.03 7.47
CA VAL A 34 2.19 1.12 6.82
C VAL A 34 2.40 -0.04 5.84
N GLU A 35 2.07 -1.26 6.23
CA GLU A 35 2.22 -2.44 5.36
C GLU A 35 1.26 -2.41 4.17
N LEU A 36 0.04 -1.89 4.36
CA LEU A 36 -0.94 -1.68 3.30
C LEU A 36 -0.43 -0.65 2.28
N LEU A 37 0.01 0.51 2.73
CA LEU A 37 0.59 1.56 1.87
C LEU A 37 1.82 1.05 1.10
N ARG A 38 2.66 0.24 1.73
CA ARG A 38 3.82 -0.36 1.08
C ARG A 38 3.42 -1.36 0.00
N ALA A 39 2.37 -2.14 0.22
CA ALA A 39 1.83 -3.06 -0.78
C ALA A 39 1.21 -2.33 -1.97
N ILE A 40 0.53 -1.21 -1.72
CA ILE A 40 0.00 -0.33 -2.78
C ILE A 40 1.13 0.22 -3.63
N ALA A 41 2.18 0.80 -3.02
CA ALA A 41 3.33 1.33 -3.75
C ALA A 41 4.09 0.24 -4.55
N GLU A 42 4.17 -0.98 -4.03
CA GLU A 42 4.75 -2.11 -4.77
C GLU A 42 3.89 -2.47 -5.99
N LEU A 43 2.57 -2.44 -5.86
CA LEU A 43 1.63 -2.69 -6.97
C LEU A 43 1.76 -1.61 -8.05
N GLU A 44 1.77 -0.34 -7.67
CA GLU A 44 1.96 0.79 -8.58
C GLU A 44 3.26 0.67 -9.38
N TRP A 45 4.35 0.22 -8.74
CA TRP A 45 5.60 -0.05 -9.44
C TRP A 45 5.50 -1.22 -10.42
N VAL A 46 4.84 -2.33 -10.03
CA VAL A 46 4.65 -3.49 -10.93
C VAL A 46 3.79 -3.14 -12.13
N LEU A 47 2.76 -2.31 -11.94
CA LEU A 47 1.87 -1.85 -13.00
C LEU A 47 2.49 -0.75 -13.87
N ASP A 48 3.64 -0.20 -13.46
CA ASP A 48 4.24 1.01 -14.04
C ASP A 48 3.25 2.21 -14.05
N GLU A 49 2.33 2.23 -13.08
CA GLU A 49 1.31 3.26 -12.88
C GLU A 49 1.79 4.38 -11.94
N ARG A 50 3.08 4.39 -11.59
CA ARG A 50 3.68 5.49 -10.86
C ARG A 50 3.52 6.74 -11.72
N GLU A 51 2.74 7.70 -11.26
CA GLU A 51 2.80 9.05 -11.79
C GLU A 51 4.28 9.47 -11.68
N ASP A 52 4.91 9.78 -12.82
CA ASP A 52 6.23 10.42 -12.81
C ASP A 52 6.12 11.57 -11.81
N PRO A 53 7.05 11.70 -10.84
CA PRO A 53 6.96 12.79 -9.88
C PRO A 53 6.86 14.06 -10.70
N GLU A 54 5.68 14.69 -10.67
CA GLU A 54 5.43 15.91 -11.43
C GLU A 54 6.64 16.79 -11.19
N GLU A 55 7.44 17.04 -12.24
CA GLU A 55 8.64 17.86 -12.10
C GLU A 55 8.15 19.18 -11.52
N PHE A 56 8.37 19.38 -10.22
CA PHE A 56 8.07 20.65 -9.58
C PHE A 56 8.79 21.70 -10.43
N PRO A 57 8.08 22.66 -11.05
CA PRO A 57 8.74 23.69 -11.81
C PRO A 57 9.65 24.44 -10.85
N GLY A 58 10.96 24.20 -10.97
CA GLY A 58 11.96 24.82 -10.12
C GLY A 58 11.85 26.33 -10.27
N GLU A 59 11.54 27.01 -9.16
CA GLU A 59 11.65 28.47 -9.04
C GLU A 59 13.11 28.89 -8.83
#